data_AF-A0A341FG64-F1
#
_entry.id   AF-A0A341FG64-F1
#
_cell.length_a   1.000
_cell.length_b   1.000
_cell.length_c   1.000
_cell.angle_alpha   90.00
_cell.angle_beta   90.00
_cell.angle_gamma   90.00
#
_symmetry.space_group_name_H-M   'P 1'
#
loop_
_entity.id
_entity.type
_entity.pdbx_description
1 polymer ?
#
loop_
_entity_poly.entity_id
_entity_poly.type
_entity_poly.pdbx_seq_one_letter_code
_entity_poly.pdbx_strand_id
1 'polypeptide(L)'
;MRPYPYEPDDPVICEIAEPEDWAELVNRHPLVRKRDPDFWEHWLGAQRQGSRRHRTPFVLVNWADVAKEYDAVHVTPRGYLLSAWAPIATEYGLTTLAGWGPDLTCWLR
;
A
#
# COMPACT_ATOMS: atom_id res chain seq x y z
N MET A 1 35.56 17.50 -21.36
CA MET A 1 34.60 17.05 -20.33
C MET A 1 34.60 15.52 -20.40
N ARG A 2 35.17 14.81 -19.42
CA ARG A 2 35.07 13.34 -19.39
C ARG A 2 33.67 13.00 -18.87
N PRO A 3 32.90 12.11 -19.51
CA PRO A 3 31.67 11.61 -18.90
C PRO A 3 32.05 10.89 -17.60
N TYR A 4 31.35 11.24 -16.51
CA TYR A 4 31.46 10.51 -15.26
C TYR A 4 30.91 9.11 -15.52
N PRO A 5 31.64 8.01 -15.23
CA PRO A 5 31.08 6.67 -15.37
C PRO A 5 30.11 6.45 -14.21
N TYR A 6 28.88 6.94 -14.38
CA TYR A 6 27.74 6.51 -13.58
C TYR A 6 26.95 5.56 -14.46
N GLU A 7 27.19 4.26 -14.29
CA GLU A 7 26.23 3.24 -14.69
C GLU A 7 25.28 3.10 -13.49
N PRO A 8 24.06 3.68 -13.55
CA PRO A 8 23.10 3.46 -12.47
C PRO A 8 22.82 1.96 -12.37
N ASP A 9 22.77 1.44 -11.14
CA ASP A 9 22.22 0.12 -10.90
C ASP A 9 20.77 0.08 -11.40
N ASP A 10 20.33 -1.08 -11.89
CA ASP A 10 18.94 -1.27 -12.30
C ASP A 10 18.01 -1.06 -11.08
N PRO A 11 16.91 -0.30 -11.21
CA PRO A 11 16.03 -0.02 -10.09
C PRO A 11 15.29 -1.28 -9.63
N VAL A 12 15.21 -1.48 -8.32
CA VAL A 12 14.42 -2.55 -7.70
C VAL A 12 12.98 -2.08 -7.54
N ILE A 13 12.08 -2.60 -8.37
CA ILE A 13 10.67 -2.20 -8.40
C ILE A 13 9.82 -3.25 -7.69
N CYS A 14 8.99 -2.82 -6.74
CA CYS A 14 7.89 -3.64 -6.23
C CYS A 14 6.69 -3.51 -7.17
N GLU A 15 6.36 -4.60 -7.86
CA GLU A 15 5.20 -4.65 -8.75
C GLU A 15 3.96 -5.15 -8.01
N ILE A 16 2.84 -4.45 -8.18
CA ILE A 16 1.53 -4.82 -7.65
C ILE A 16 0.65 -5.21 -8.83
N ALA A 17 0.55 -6.51 -9.08
CA ALA A 17 -0.22 -7.11 -10.17
C ALA A 17 -1.56 -7.68 -9.71
N GLU A 18 -1.66 -8.10 -8.45
CA GLU A 18 -2.82 -8.72 -7.82
C GLU A 18 -3.02 -8.21 -6.38
N PRO A 19 -4.21 -8.39 -5.78
CA PRO A 19 -4.47 -7.99 -4.39
C PRO A 19 -3.50 -8.59 -3.36
N GLU A 20 -3.02 -9.80 -3.63
CA GLU A 20 -2.08 -10.54 -2.80
C GLU A 20 -0.71 -9.85 -2.73
N ASP A 21 -0.23 -9.26 -3.83
CA ASP A 21 1.03 -8.51 -3.85
C ASP A 21 0.94 -7.28 -2.93
N TRP A 22 -0.22 -6.61 -2.94
CA TRP A 22 -0.49 -5.49 -2.04
C TRP A 22 -0.56 -5.93 -0.58
N ALA A 23 -1.22 -7.06 -0.30
CA ALA A 23 -1.28 -7.64 1.03
C ALA A 23 0.12 -8.01 1.55
N GLU A 24 0.96 -8.60 0.70
CA GLU A 24 2.34 -8.95 1.03
C GLU A 24 3.16 -7.70 1.36
N LEU A 25 3.06 -6.64 0.55
CA LEU A 25 3.75 -5.38 0.83
C LEU A 25 3.35 -4.80 2.20
N VAL A 26 2.05 -4.83 2.52
CA VAL A 26 1.53 -4.37 3.82
C VAL A 26 2.00 -5.27 4.98
N ASN A 27 2.05 -6.59 4.78
CA ASN A 27 2.52 -7.54 5.79
C ASN A 27 4.02 -7.36 6.08
N ARG A 28 4.83 -7.09 5.05
CA ARG A 28 6.28 -6.86 5.21
C ARG A 28 6.59 -5.51 5.83
N HIS A 29 5.82 -4.48 5.47
CA HIS A 29 6.04 -3.11 5.92
C HIS A 29 4.81 -2.52 6.59
N PRO A 30 4.31 -3.09 7.70
CA PRO A 30 3.10 -2.61 8.34
C PRO A 30 3.35 -1.30 9.07
N LEU A 31 2.56 -0.28 8.77
CA LEU A 31 2.51 0.94 9.56
C LEU A 31 1.60 0.72 10.77
N VAL A 32 2.17 0.15 11.84
CA VAL A 32 1.46 -0.04 13.10
C VAL A 32 1.39 1.28 13.86
N ARG A 33 0.40 2.13 13.53
CA ARG A 33 0.04 3.28 14.37
C ARG A 33 -0.82 2.81 15.55
N LYS A 34 -0.67 3.48 16.71
CA LYS A 34 -1.68 3.38 17.77
C LYS A 34 -3.02 3.82 17.16
N ARG A 35 -4.02 2.94 17.25
CA ARG A 35 -5.38 3.11 16.74
C ARG A 35 -5.86 4.56 16.94
N ASP A 36 -5.98 5.30 15.84
CA ASP A 36 -6.77 6.54 15.79
C ASP A 36 -8.19 6.14 15.38
N PRO A 37 -9.16 6.10 16.32
CA PRO A 37 -10.51 5.67 16.02
C PRO A 37 -11.24 6.61 15.05
N ASP A 38 -10.83 7.88 14.99
CA ASP A 38 -11.55 8.98 14.34
C ASP A 38 -11.14 9.12 12.87
N PHE A 39 -9.86 8.89 12.55
CA PHE A 39 -9.38 8.85 11.16
C PHE A 39 -10.20 7.88 10.30
N TRP A 40 -10.66 6.77 10.88
CA TRP A 40 -11.31 5.68 10.16
C TRP A 40 -12.81 5.87 9.91
N GLU A 41 -13.53 6.46 10.86
CA GLU A 41 -14.98 6.74 10.69
C GLU A 41 -15.22 7.74 9.55
N HIS A 42 -14.25 8.62 9.31
CA HIS A 42 -14.27 9.58 8.21
C HIS A 42 -13.93 8.94 6.86
N TRP A 43 -13.02 7.95 6.82
CA TRP A 43 -12.44 7.46 5.57
C TRP A 43 -13.29 6.40 4.85
N LEU A 44 -13.98 5.51 5.58
CA LEU A 44 -14.88 4.50 5.00
C LEU A 44 -16.36 4.90 4.96
N GLY A 45 -16.74 6.08 5.44
CA GLY A 45 -18.15 6.44 5.58
C GLY A 45 -18.94 5.44 6.45
N ALA A 46 -18.28 4.84 7.46
CA ALA A 46 -18.81 3.76 8.30
C ALA A 46 -19.86 4.23 9.33
N GLN A 47 -20.68 5.23 8.99
CA GLN A 47 -21.79 5.77 9.77
C GLN A 47 -23.15 5.21 9.34
N ARG A 48 -23.22 4.03 8.73
CA ARG A 48 -24.51 3.37 8.51
C ARG A 48 -24.54 1.94 9.05
N GLN A 49 -25.34 1.82 10.10
CA GLN A 49 -25.95 0.62 10.68
C GLN A 49 -25.15 -0.10 11.78
N GLY A 50 -25.24 0.46 13.00
CA GLY A 50 -25.90 -0.22 14.13
C GLY A 50 -25.42 -1.61 14.57
N SER A 51 -24.26 -2.09 14.13
CA SER A 51 -23.74 -3.40 14.52
C SER A 51 -22.46 -3.24 15.33
N ARG A 52 -22.51 -3.70 16.59
CA ARG A 52 -21.36 -3.95 17.47
C ARG A 52 -20.50 -5.11 16.93
N ARG A 53 -20.00 -5.00 15.70
CA ARG A 53 -19.11 -6.01 15.09
C ARG A 53 -17.68 -5.54 15.22
N HIS A 54 -16.85 -6.45 15.72
CA HIS A 54 -15.39 -6.34 15.85
C HIS A 54 -14.80 -5.38 14.81
N ARG A 55 -14.22 -4.26 15.27
CA ARG A 55 -13.44 -3.38 14.38
C ARG A 55 -12.20 -4.16 13.97
N THR A 56 -12.27 -4.90 12.85
CA THR A 56 -11.06 -5.46 12.25
C THR A 56 -10.12 -4.29 11.99
N PRO A 57 -8.89 -4.32 12.55
CA PRO A 57 -7.94 -3.23 12.38
C PRO A 57 -7.67 -2.98 10.89
N PHE A 58 -7.48 -1.72 10.52
CA PHE A 58 -7.03 -1.36 9.18
C PHE A 58 -5.55 -1.00 9.21
N VAL A 59 -4.81 -1.49 8.21
CA VAL A 59 -3.35 -1.50 8.20
C VAL A 59 -2.87 -0.75 6.97
N LEU A 60 -1.97 0.20 7.19
CA LEU A 60 -1.35 1.00 6.11
C LEU A 60 0.07 0.52 5.86
N VAL A 61 0.61 0.87 4.70
CA VAL A 61 2.02 0.62 4.34
C VAL A 61 2.93 1.66 5.01
N ASN A 62 4.04 1.22 5.59
CA ASN A 62 5.10 2.08 6.08
C ASN A 62 6.08 2.42 4.93
N TRP A 63 5.79 3.47 4.18
CA TRP A 63 6.58 3.88 3.01
C TRP A 63 8.05 4.17 3.31
N ALA A 64 8.37 4.68 4.50
CA ALA A 64 9.75 4.92 4.90
C ALA A 64 10.55 3.62 5.10
N ASP A 65 9.86 2.51 5.37
CA ASP A 65 10.46 1.18 5.47
C ASP A 65 10.57 0.53 4.08
N VAL A 66 9.53 0.65 3.24
CA VAL A 66 9.55 0.20 1.83
C VAL A 66 10.72 0.82 1.07
N ALA A 67 10.99 2.11 1.26
CA ALA A 67 12.08 2.84 0.58
C ALA A 67 13.48 2.30 0.91
N LYS A 68 13.64 1.45 1.93
CA LYS A 68 14.91 0.78 2.24
C LYS A 68 15.18 -0.42 1.34
N GLU A 69 14.13 -1.01 0.75
CA GLU A 69 14.21 -2.23 -0.05
C GLU A 69 13.93 -1.98 -1.54
N TYR A 70 13.05 -1.02 -1.85
CA TYR A 70 12.61 -0.75 -3.22
C TYR A 70 12.92 0.68 -3.65
N ASP A 71 13.28 0.85 -4.92
CA ASP A 71 13.40 2.14 -5.60
C ASP A 71 12.04 2.76 -5.88
N ALA A 72 11.08 1.91 -6.25
CA ALA A 72 9.75 2.33 -6.62
C ALA A 72 8.71 1.23 -6.35
N VAL A 73 7.45 1.64 -6.28
CA VAL A 73 6.29 0.75 -6.33
C VAL A 73 5.50 1.08 -7.59
N HIS A 74 5.25 0.06 -8.42
CA HIS A 74 4.43 0.16 -9.62
C HIS A 74 3.15 -0.64 -9.45
N VAL A 75 2.01 -0.02 -9.74
CA VAL A 75 0.71 -0.66 -9.73
C VAL A 75 0.28 -0.89 -11.17
N THR A 76 0.16 -2.15 -11.58
CA THR A 76 -0.34 -2.48 -12.92
C THR A 76 -1.83 -2.12 -13.05
N PRO A 77 -2.35 -1.94 -14.28
CA PRO A 77 -3.79 -1.78 -14.50
C PRO A 77 -4.63 -2.92 -13.89
N ARG A 78 -4.16 -4.17 -13.99
CA ARG A 78 -4.83 -5.34 -13.42
C ARG A 78 -4.87 -5.26 -11.90
N GLY A 79 -3.72 -5.01 -11.27
CA GLY A 79 -3.59 -4.88 -9.82
C GLY A 79 -4.52 -3.79 -9.29
N TYR A 80 -4.58 -2.65 -9.97
CA TYR A 80 -5.52 -1.59 -9.65
C TYR A 80 -6.98 -2.05 -9.70
N LEU A 81 -7.43 -2.64 -10.82
CA LEU A 81 -8.83 -3.03 -11.01
C LEU A 81 -9.29 -4.13 -10.04
N LEU A 82 -8.38 -5.00 -9.59
CA LEU A 82 -8.69 -6.07 -8.64
C LEU A 82 -8.64 -5.60 -7.18
N SER A 83 -7.88 -4.55 -6.88
CA SER A 83 -7.51 -4.18 -5.50
C SER A 83 -8.11 -2.85 -5.02
N ALA A 84 -8.36 -1.91 -5.93
CA ALA A 84 -8.81 -0.57 -5.57
C ALA A 84 -10.20 -0.61 -4.93
N TRP A 85 -10.36 0.12 -3.82
CA TRP A 85 -11.62 0.27 -3.08
C TRP A 85 -12.22 -1.01 -2.50
N ALA A 86 -11.53 -2.15 -2.63
CA ALA A 86 -11.90 -3.40 -2.00
C ALA A 86 -11.11 -3.61 -0.69
N PRO A 87 -11.73 -4.19 0.35
CA PRO A 87 -10.98 -4.63 1.53
C PRO A 87 -10.12 -5.84 1.17
N ILE A 88 -8.82 -5.76 1.45
CA ILE A 88 -7.82 -6.80 1.23
C ILE A 88 -7.38 -7.31 2.60
N ALA A 89 -7.38 -8.63 2.80
CA ALA A 89 -6.97 -9.23 4.07
C ALA A 89 -5.45 -9.24 4.21
N THR A 90 -4.97 -8.97 5.43
CA THR A 90 -3.56 -9.01 5.82
C THR A 90 -3.42 -9.77 7.14
N GLU A 91 -2.21 -10.10 7.55
CA GLU A 91 -1.95 -10.75 8.84
C GLU A 91 -2.35 -9.86 10.02
N TYR A 92 -2.36 -8.55 9.80
CA TYR A 92 -2.63 -7.55 10.83
C TYR A 92 -4.04 -6.96 10.75
N GLY A 93 -4.89 -7.40 9.81
CA GLY A 93 -6.26 -6.90 9.64
C GLY A 93 -6.69 -6.75 8.19
N LEU A 94 -7.25 -5.60 7.85
CA LEU A 94 -7.65 -5.24 6.49
C LEU A 94 -6.77 -4.11 5.97
N THR A 95 -6.58 -4.06 4.66
CA THR A 95 -5.98 -2.94 3.94
C THR A 95 -6.79 -2.66 2.67
N THR A 96 -6.43 -1.61 1.94
CA THR A 96 -6.96 -1.35 0.59
C THR A 96 -5.94 -0.55 -0.19
N LEU A 97 -5.94 -0.72 -1.50
CA LEU A 97 -5.11 0.04 -2.41
C LEU A 97 -5.70 1.44 -2.60
N ALA A 98 -5.33 2.38 -1.72
CA ALA A 98 -5.87 3.73 -1.70
C ALA A 98 -4.86 4.79 -2.12
N GLY A 99 -5.33 5.84 -2.80
CA GLY A 99 -4.47 6.93 -3.28
C GLY A 99 -3.66 6.56 -4.53
N TRP A 100 -3.94 5.40 -5.13
CA TRP A 100 -3.32 4.95 -6.38
C TRP A 100 -4.26 5.12 -7.57
N GLY A 101 -3.68 5.08 -8.77
CA GLY A 101 -4.36 4.96 -10.04
C GLY A 101 -3.78 3.78 -10.84
N PRO A 102 -4.42 3.38 -11.94
CA PRO A 102 -3.90 2.33 -12.79
C PRO A 102 -2.59 2.77 -13.47
N ASP A 103 -1.64 1.86 -13.57
CA ASP A 103 -0.34 2.06 -14.23
C ASP A 103 0.52 3.18 -13.63
N LEU A 104 0.39 3.41 -12.32
CA LEU A 104 1.18 4.42 -11.62
C LEU A 104 2.42 3.81 -10.99
N THR A 105 3.55 4.51 -11.17
CA THR A 105 4.81 4.26 -10.46
C THR A 105 5.08 5.38 -9.48
N CYS A 106 5.26 5.04 -8.20
CA CYS A 106 5.74 5.96 -7.17
C CYS A 106 7.21 5.67 -6.89
N TRP A 107 8.09 6.65 -7.15
CA TRP A 107 9.51 6.60 -6.81
C TRP A 107 9.73 6.99 -5.36
N LEU A 108 10.57 6.23 -4.66
CA LEU A 108 10.83 6.37 -3.22
C LEU A 108 12.23 6.91 -2.91
N ARG A 109 13.17 6.79 -3.86
CA ARG A 109 14.54 7.29 -3.80
C ARG A 109 15.05 7.75 -5.16
#